data_AF-A0A662RET7-F1
#
_entry.id   AF-A0A662RET7-F1
#
_cell.length_a   1.000
_cell.length_b   1.000
_cell.length_c   1.000
_cell.angle_alpha   90.00
_cell.angle_beta   90.00
_cell.angle_gamma   90.00
#
_symmetry.space_group_name_H-M   'P 1'
#
loop_
_entity.id
_entity.type
_entity.pdbx_description
1 polymer ?
#
loop_
_entity_poly.entity_id
_entity_poly.type
_entity_poly.pdbx_seq_one_letter_code
_entity_poly.pdbx_strand_id
1 'polypeptide(L)'
;MDSVYEHAAFEKGVVKHGIISSSTAKYAQLEQACVINSKLNRIQGKRCVVYNVVDHASIEIEDCILVDVFHPNKGRIRLKMRIGEEMGAKEKWWVSRLPGNDFSLSEVADLMRSVSEDEIAETKKMFADVGETVIEQPIKIIPFIENKPWGFELWCASPRNYCAFETSGVVQKFTLDELTCLFPEKLLGDVKTEKFPLIVKIIKADENLSVQVHPDDAYARSLGDVFGKEEAWHVLERSKEAKIYLGFKNFMNAENFKEAVKREEFLSCLNAFEAHVGDSYHIPAGVIHALGAGIKVYEVSTASESTFRIYDYGRGRELHLKDAMRVVRFDGEGYGRGLKMVHKLLRKEEGYEEYQLLKGSGFELRLLKVQGEVKVYTAGKLRVLTCVHGRVTLVSKLHTNTAELSLATTDTVLVPACVESFEMSGDGEVVVAISSITPGGSTSPHDV
;
A
#
# COMPACT_ATOMS: atom_id res chain seq x y z
N MET A 1 -10.96 22.57 29.66
CA MET A 1 -9.59 22.05 29.50
C MET A 1 -8.75 22.87 30.42
N ASP A 2 -8.23 22.25 31.47
CA ASP A 2 -7.94 22.98 32.71
C ASP A 2 -6.43 23.09 32.97
N SER A 3 -5.61 22.48 32.12
CA SER A 3 -4.14 22.52 32.14
C SER A 3 -3.55 22.16 30.77
N VAL A 4 -2.36 22.70 30.47
CA VAL A 4 -1.54 22.36 29.30
C VAL A 4 -0.12 22.05 29.79
N TYR A 5 0.44 20.91 29.37
CA TYR A 5 1.81 20.51 29.66
C TYR A 5 2.60 20.38 28.35
N GLU A 6 3.64 21.20 28.18
CA GLU A 6 4.40 21.30 26.94
C GLU A 6 5.92 21.33 27.23
N HIS A 7 6.71 20.62 26.41
CA HIS A 7 8.16 20.44 26.59
C HIS A 7 8.59 19.93 27.97
N ALA A 8 7.71 19.20 28.67
CA ALA A 8 7.94 18.75 30.02
C ALA A 8 8.55 17.34 30.06
N ALA A 9 9.55 17.14 30.91
CA ALA A 9 10.04 15.82 31.28
C ALA A 9 9.55 15.48 32.69
N PHE A 10 8.81 14.40 32.85
CA PHE A 10 8.24 13.98 34.14
C PHE A 10 8.19 12.46 34.21
N GLU A 11 8.60 11.82 35.32
CA GLU A 11 8.60 10.35 35.36
C GLU A 11 7.19 9.74 35.31
N LYS A 12 6.17 10.47 35.79
CA LYS A 12 4.78 10.00 35.94
C LYS A 12 3.79 11.16 36.03
N GLY A 13 2.58 11.00 35.49
CA GLY A 13 1.49 11.99 35.63
C GLY A 13 0.08 11.45 35.37
N VAL A 14 -0.92 12.16 35.87
CA VAL A 14 -2.36 11.94 35.58
C VAL A 14 -2.89 13.19 34.90
N VAL A 15 -3.49 13.06 33.72
CA VAL A 15 -4.09 14.19 32.99
C VAL A 15 -5.57 13.90 32.73
N LYS A 16 -6.40 14.80 33.24
CA LYS A 16 -7.86 14.79 33.07
C LYS A 16 -8.25 16.05 32.34
N HIS A 17 -9.08 15.94 31.30
CA HIS A 17 -9.57 17.10 30.53
C HIS A 17 -8.44 18.08 30.12
N GLY A 18 -7.31 17.57 29.63
CA GLY A 18 -6.09 18.34 29.38
C GLY A 18 -5.19 17.77 28.29
N ILE A 19 -4.12 18.50 27.95
CA ILE A 19 -3.19 18.18 26.85
C ILE A 19 -1.78 17.93 27.39
N ILE A 20 -1.15 16.85 26.92
CA ILE A 20 0.29 16.59 27.03
C ILE A 20 0.92 16.72 25.64
N SER A 21 1.92 17.59 25.47
CA SER A 21 2.62 17.88 24.22
C SER A 21 4.13 17.80 24.38
N SER A 22 4.83 17.25 23.38
CA SER A 22 6.30 17.40 23.21
C SER A 22 7.12 17.01 24.44
N SER A 23 6.63 16.03 25.19
CA SER A 23 7.05 15.70 26.56
C SER A 23 7.73 14.33 26.61
N THR A 24 8.36 13.99 27.75
CA THR A 24 8.83 12.62 28.00
C THR A 24 8.37 12.14 29.36
N ALA A 25 7.77 10.95 29.41
CA ALA A 25 7.34 10.34 30.65
C ALA A 25 7.24 8.83 30.52
N LYS A 26 7.83 8.08 31.45
CA LYS A 26 7.76 6.61 31.42
C LYS A 26 6.32 6.10 31.52
N TYR A 27 5.40 6.86 32.12
CA TYR A 27 4.00 6.48 32.33
C TYR A 27 3.05 7.68 32.27
N ALA A 28 1.94 7.54 31.52
CA ALA A 28 0.86 8.53 31.46
C ALA A 28 -0.53 7.88 31.64
N GLN A 29 -1.35 8.44 32.53
CA GLN A 29 -2.77 8.09 32.71
C GLN A 29 -3.67 9.21 32.19
N LEU A 30 -4.60 8.87 31.32
CA LEU A 30 -5.48 9.81 30.64
C LEU A 30 -6.95 9.55 30.98
N GLU A 31 -7.72 10.62 31.17
CA GLU A 31 -9.18 10.58 31.29
C GLU A 31 -9.80 11.77 30.55
N GLN A 32 -10.51 11.52 29.45
CA GLN A 32 -10.93 12.55 28.49
C GLN A 32 -9.77 13.50 28.12
N ALA A 33 -8.59 12.95 27.91
CA ALA A 33 -7.34 13.69 27.71
C ALA A 33 -6.60 13.23 26.46
N CYS A 34 -5.64 14.05 26.01
CA CYS A 34 -4.89 13.83 24.78
C CYS A 34 -3.39 13.77 25.07
N VAL A 35 -2.74 12.66 24.69
CA VAL A 35 -1.29 12.49 24.68
C VAL A 35 -0.78 12.68 23.26
N ILE A 36 0.21 13.55 23.11
CA ILE A 36 0.72 13.99 21.81
C ILE A 36 2.24 14.02 21.82
N ASN A 37 2.85 13.43 20.80
CA ASN A 37 4.26 13.61 20.40
C ASN A 37 5.23 13.56 21.58
N SER A 38 5.14 12.48 22.34
CA SER A 38 5.87 12.35 23.60
C SER A 38 6.59 11.00 23.65
N LYS A 39 7.84 10.99 24.13
CA LYS A 39 8.57 9.74 24.35
C LYS A 39 8.05 9.11 25.64
N LEU A 40 6.91 8.44 25.52
CA LEU A 40 6.29 7.65 26.57
C LEU A 40 6.50 6.15 26.27
N ASN A 41 6.12 5.28 27.20
CA ASN A 41 6.31 3.84 27.03
C ASN A 41 5.17 3.11 27.74
N ARG A 42 4.19 2.62 26.96
CA ARG A 42 2.82 2.36 27.42
C ARG A 42 2.06 3.62 27.81
N ILE A 43 0.76 3.58 27.54
CA ILE A 43 -0.20 4.61 27.91
C ILE A 43 -1.53 3.91 28.22
N GLN A 44 -2.35 4.49 29.08
CA GLN A 44 -3.75 4.08 29.27
C GLN A 44 -4.65 5.30 29.18
N GLY A 45 -5.81 5.20 28.52
CA GLY A 45 -6.62 6.40 28.33
C GLY A 45 -8.11 6.23 28.03
N LYS A 46 -8.94 6.29 29.08
CA LYS A 46 -10.40 6.11 29.00
C LYS A 46 -11.15 7.23 28.31
N ARG A 47 -11.73 6.95 27.13
CA ARG A 47 -12.27 7.96 26.19
C ARG A 47 -11.22 9.03 25.88
N CYS A 48 -9.99 8.58 25.64
CA CYS A 48 -8.84 9.45 25.41
C CYS A 48 -8.26 9.22 24.02
N VAL A 49 -7.26 10.03 23.71
CA VAL A 49 -6.41 9.84 22.55
C VAL A 49 -5.00 9.57 23.05
N VAL A 50 -4.53 8.37 22.74
CA VAL A 50 -3.23 7.83 23.08
C VAL A 50 -2.52 7.67 21.75
N TYR A 51 -1.62 8.60 21.46
CA TYR A 51 -1.20 8.82 20.09
C TYR A 51 0.28 9.16 19.99
N ASN A 52 0.93 8.55 18.99
CA ASN A 52 2.30 8.78 18.58
C ASN A 52 3.24 9.01 19.76
N VAL A 53 3.15 8.04 20.65
CA VAL A 53 4.16 7.77 21.63
C VAL A 53 5.25 6.98 20.90
N VAL A 54 6.52 7.29 21.14
CA VAL A 54 7.61 6.36 20.76
C VAL A 54 7.62 5.22 21.77
N ASP A 55 6.54 4.46 21.71
CA ASP A 55 6.50 3.16 22.28
C ASP A 55 7.30 2.26 21.32
N HIS A 56 7.96 1.30 21.93
CA HIS A 56 8.62 0.21 21.23
C HIS A 56 7.74 -1.06 21.30
N ALA A 57 6.58 -0.91 21.95
CA ALA A 57 6.08 -1.86 22.93
C ALA A 57 4.74 -1.52 23.63
N SER A 58 3.93 -0.53 23.20
CA SER A 58 2.53 -0.29 23.63
C SER A 58 1.92 1.09 23.27
N ILE A 59 0.88 1.15 22.41
CA ILE A 59 -0.21 2.14 22.54
C ILE A 59 -1.32 1.49 23.37
N GLU A 60 -2.04 2.19 24.24
CA GLU A 60 -3.25 1.63 24.86
C GLU A 60 -4.34 2.71 25.05
N ILE A 61 -5.05 2.99 23.95
CA ILE A 61 -6.23 3.90 23.90
C ILE A 61 -7.46 3.24 24.53
N GLU A 62 -8.55 3.97 24.66
CA GLU A 62 -9.85 3.46 25.08
C GLU A 62 -10.77 4.50 24.42
N ASP A 63 -11.55 4.28 23.36
CA ASP A 63 -12.36 3.14 22.92
C ASP A 63 -11.69 1.79 22.65
N CYS A 64 -10.45 1.72 22.15
CA CYS A 64 -9.68 0.47 22.08
C CYS A 64 -8.20 0.64 22.39
N ILE A 65 -7.76 -0.21 23.30
CA ILE A 65 -6.41 -0.38 23.84
C ILE A 65 -5.57 -1.11 22.73
N LEU A 66 -4.24 -0.91 22.52
CA LEU A 66 -3.58 -1.02 21.18
C LEU A 66 -2.04 -1.35 21.15
N VAL A 67 -1.54 -2.31 21.94
CA VAL A 67 -0.11 -2.44 22.35
C VAL A 67 0.87 -2.98 21.27
N ASP A 68 1.99 -2.35 20.93
CA ASP A 68 3.16 -3.03 20.30
C ASP A 68 3.96 -3.90 21.32
N VAL A 69 4.93 -4.72 20.94
CA VAL A 69 5.95 -5.41 21.78
C VAL A 69 7.13 -5.77 20.86
N PHE A 70 8.38 -5.61 21.30
CA PHE A 70 9.55 -6.17 20.59
C PHE A 70 10.14 -7.37 21.32
N HIS A 71 10.34 -8.48 20.60
CA HIS A 71 10.88 -9.73 21.10
C HIS A 71 12.06 -10.20 20.23
N PRO A 72 13.23 -10.59 20.77
CA PRO A 72 14.46 -10.83 20.02
C PRO A 72 14.30 -11.81 18.83
N ASN A 73 13.75 -13.00 19.09
CA ASN A 73 13.58 -14.05 18.09
C ASN A 73 12.25 -13.99 17.31
N LYS A 74 11.44 -12.93 17.47
CA LYS A 74 10.09 -12.82 16.89
C LYS A 74 9.79 -11.47 16.24
N GLY A 75 10.62 -10.45 16.47
CA GLY A 75 10.42 -9.11 15.95
C GLY A 75 9.32 -8.34 16.71
N ARG A 76 8.53 -7.55 15.97
CA ARG A 76 7.43 -6.75 16.49
C ARG A 76 6.14 -7.58 16.60
N ILE A 77 5.44 -7.45 17.71
CA ILE A 77 4.18 -8.12 18.03
C ILE A 77 3.17 -7.05 18.46
N ARG A 78 2.04 -6.89 17.76
CA ARG A 78 1.04 -5.83 18.05
C ARG A 78 -0.29 -6.42 18.56
N LEU A 79 -0.96 -5.73 19.48
CA LEU A 79 -2.10 -6.16 20.28
C LEU A 79 -3.21 -5.09 20.28
N LYS A 80 -4.44 -5.45 20.69
CA LYS A 80 -5.62 -4.55 20.69
C LYS A 80 -6.72 -5.02 21.69
N MET A 81 -7.56 -4.15 22.26
CA MET A 81 -8.65 -4.42 23.25
C MET A 81 -9.84 -3.42 23.10
N ARG A 82 -10.79 -3.22 24.06
CA ARG A 82 -11.93 -2.25 23.98
C ARG A 82 -12.50 -1.76 25.34
N ILE A 83 -13.05 -0.52 25.40
CA ILE A 83 -13.90 -0.06 26.54
C ILE A 83 -15.37 -0.42 26.34
N GLY A 84 -16.11 -0.31 27.45
CA GLY A 84 -17.56 -0.15 27.50
C GLY A 84 -18.26 -1.45 27.88
N GLU A 85 -17.58 -2.57 27.63
CA GLU A 85 -18.12 -3.93 27.70
C GLU A 85 -17.16 -4.89 28.42
N GLU A 86 -16.66 -4.55 29.61
CA GLU A 86 -15.74 -5.41 30.39
C GLU A 86 -16.39 -6.04 31.63
N MET A 87 -16.33 -7.38 31.76
CA MET A 87 -16.19 -8.12 33.04
C MET A 87 -16.21 -9.65 32.81
N GLY A 88 -15.40 -10.40 33.55
CA GLY A 88 -15.28 -11.85 33.38
C GLY A 88 -14.89 -12.22 31.94
N ALA A 89 -15.05 -13.49 31.55
CA ALA A 89 -15.03 -13.95 30.17
C ALA A 89 -13.85 -13.47 29.27
N LYS A 90 -12.78 -12.86 29.80
CA LYS A 90 -11.85 -12.00 29.04
C LYS A 90 -11.16 -12.73 27.88
N GLU A 91 -10.87 -14.01 28.07
CA GLU A 91 -10.28 -14.88 27.06
C GLU A 91 -11.31 -15.30 25.98
N LYS A 92 -12.54 -15.66 26.37
CA LYS A 92 -13.66 -15.91 25.43
C LYS A 92 -14.11 -14.64 24.69
N TRP A 93 -13.93 -13.47 25.30
CA TRP A 93 -14.22 -12.15 24.76
C TRP A 93 -13.13 -11.69 23.79
N TRP A 94 -11.85 -11.89 24.14
CA TRP A 94 -10.70 -11.65 23.26
C TRP A 94 -10.83 -12.41 21.94
N VAL A 95 -11.08 -13.72 22.02
CA VAL A 95 -11.24 -14.60 20.85
C VAL A 95 -12.49 -14.27 20.01
N SER A 96 -13.54 -13.68 20.59
CA SER A 96 -14.80 -13.40 19.86
C SER A 96 -14.99 -11.95 19.39
N ARG A 97 -14.18 -11.00 19.87
CA ARG A 97 -14.31 -9.56 19.51
C ARG A 97 -13.11 -8.97 18.77
N LEU A 98 -11.99 -9.68 18.66
CA LEU A 98 -10.78 -9.24 17.96
C LEU A 98 -10.32 -10.27 16.91
N PRO A 99 -11.17 -10.61 15.91
CA PRO A 99 -10.79 -11.55 14.86
C PRO A 99 -9.60 -11.02 14.06
N GLY A 100 -8.56 -11.84 13.90
CA GLY A 100 -7.37 -11.52 13.09
C GLY A 100 -6.17 -10.94 13.85
N ASN A 101 -6.08 -11.11 15.18
CA ASN A 101 -4.84 -10.85 15.91
C ASN A 101 -4.03 -12.16 16.04
N ASP A 102 -2.74 -12.13 15.68
CA ASP A 102 -1.88 -13.33 15.60
C ASP A 102 -1.41 -13.86 16.96
N PHE A 103 -1.48 -13.04 18.02
CA PHE A 103 -1.07 -13.44 19.38
C PHE A 103 -2.09 -12.98 20.42
N SER A 104 -2.47 -13.89 21.31
CA SER A 104 -3.21 -13.55 22.53
C SER A 104 -2.31 -12.92 23.60
N LEU A 105 -2.92 -12.21 24.54
CA LEU A 105 -2.19 -11.59 25.65
C LEU A 105 -1.42 -12.61 26.51
N SER A 106 -1.93 -13.83 26.66
CA SER A 106 -1.27 -14.93 27.36
C SER A 106 -0.07 -15.48 26.59
N GLU A 107 -0.19 -15.67 25.27
CA GLU A 107 0.93 -16.09 24.42
C GLU A 107 2.07 -15.08 24.43
N VAL A 108 1.78 -13.77 24.38
CA VAL A 108 2.81 -12.73 24.50
C VAL A 108 3.44 -12.71 25.89
N ALA A 109 2.66 -12.89 26.96
CA ALA A 109 3.20 -12.96 28.31
C ALA A 109 4.11 -14.18 28.53
N ASP A 110 3.79 -15.31 27.89
CA ASP A 110 4.58 -16.53 27.94
C ASP A 110 5.85 -16.43 27.10
N LEU A 111 5.78 -15.84 25.90
CA LEU A 111 6.94 -15.54 25.05
C LEU A 111 7.95 -14.63 25.75
N MET A 112 7.48 -13.57 26.41
CA MET A 112 8.36 -12.59 27.06
C MET A 112 8.95 -13.08 28.40
N ARG A 113 8.47 -14.20 28.96
CA ARG A 113 8.84 -14.66 30.32
C ARG A 113 10.32 -14.99 30.49
N SER A 114 10.99 -15.40 29.41
CA SER A 114 12.42 -15.78 29.40
C SER A 114 13.34 -14.74 28.78
N VAL A 115 12.82 -13.57 28.38
CA VAL A 115 13.60 -12.52 27.69
C VAL A 115 14.15 -11.52 28.72
N SER A 116 15.45 -11.26 28.69
CA SER A 116 16.12 -10.29 29.55
C SER A 116 15.94 -8.83 29.09
N GLU A 117 16.19 -7.87 29.98
CA GLU A 117 16.11 -6.43 29.64
C GLU A 117 17.18 -6.02 28.61
N ASP A 118 18.37 -6.64 28.67
CA ASP A 118 19.45 -6.40 27.71
C ASP A 118 19.06 -6.88 26.31
N GLU A 119 18.49 -8.09 26.18
CA GLU A 119 17.93 -8.59 24.92
C GLU A 119 16.83 -7.67 24.36
N ILE A 120 15.99 -7.07 25.21
CA ILE A 120 14.98 -6.08 24.79
C ILE A 120 15.64 -4.78 24.31
N ALA A 121 16.70 -4.31 24.98
CA ALA A 121 17.42 -3.09 24.62
C ALA A 121 18.21 -3.26 23.32
N GLU A 122 18.91 -4.38 23.15
CA GLU A 122 19.59 -4.75 21.90
C GLU A 122 18.59 -4.91 20.75
N THR A 123 17.44 -5.55 20.99
CA THR A 123 16.37 -5.63 19.98
C THR A 123 15.88 -4.23 19.58
N LYS A 124 15.62 -3.32 20.54
CA LYS A 124 15.22 -1.94 20.23
C LYS A 124 16.26 -1.19 19.41
N LYS A 125 17.55 -1.39 19.71
CA LYS A 125 18.65 -0.78 18.95
C LYS A 125 18.71 -1.37 17.53
N MET A 126 18.64 -2.69 17.40
CA MET A 126 18.60 -3.38 16.11
C MET A 126 17.46 -2.87 15.21
N PHE A 127 16.28 -2.62 15.77
CA PHE A 127 15.15 -2.00 15.05
C PHE A 127 15.39 -0.54 14.65
N ALA A 128 16.20 0.21 15.41
CA ALA A 128 16.61 1.57 15.04
C ALA A 128 17.69 1.56 13.93
N ASP A 129 18.67 0.66 14.04
CA ASP A 129 19.79 0.50 13.11
C ASP A 129 19.31 0.10 11.68
N VAL A 130 18.18 -0.62 11.56
CA VAL A 130 17.46 -0.85 10.28
C VAL A 130 17.11 0.48 9.60
N GLY A 131 16.72 1.49 10.36
CA GLY A 131 16.38 2.82 9.86
C GLY A 131 17.56 3.63 9.33
N GLU A 132 18.76 3.40 9.85
CA GLU A 132 19.97 4.11 9.46
C GLU A 132 20.70 3.45 8.29
N THR A 133 20.69 2.12 8.19
CA THR A 133 21.54 1.40 7.23
C THR A 133 20.80 0.71 6.08
N VAL A 134 19.52 0.37 6.26
CA VAL A 134 18.83 -0.56 5.35
C VAL A 134 17.87 0.12 4.38
N ILE A 135 17.38 1.31 4.74
CA ILE A 135 16.42 2.09 3.93
C ILE A 135 17.10 3.01 2.92
N GLU A 136 18.40 3.26 3.07
CA GLU A 136 19.19 4.11 2.17
C GLU A 136 19.75 3.34 0.97
N GLN A 137 19.10 2.23 0.62
CA GLN A 137 19.44 1.36 -0.51
C GLN A 137 18.15 0.73 -1.09
N PRO A 138 18.18 0.23 -2.34
CA PRO A 138 17.09 -0.58 -2.89
C PRO A 138 16.85 -1.85 -2.05
N ILE A 139 15.57 -2.22 -1.88
CA ILE A 139 15.12 -3.31 -1.01
C ILE A 139 14.34 -4.33 -1.82
N LYS A 140 14.72 -5.61 -1.76
CA LYS A 140 13.95 -6.69 -2.41
C LYS A 140 12.66 -6.99 -1.63
N ILE A 141 11.53 -6.96 -2.32
CA ILE A 141 10.20 -7.25 -1.76
C ILE A 141 9.91 -8.75 -1.90
N ILE A 142 9.29 -9.34 -0.88
CA ILE A 142 8.80 -10.73 -0.92
C ILE A 142 7.37 -10.71 -1.49
N PRO A 143 7.13 -11.29 -2.69
CA PRO A 143 5.80 -11.36 -3.26
C PRO A 143 5.00 -12.52 -2.66
N PHE A 144 3.67 -12.48 -2.80
CA PHE A 144 2.78 -13.59 -2.47
C PHE A 144 1.68 -13.76 -3.54
N ILE A 145 1.09 -14.94 -3.63
CA ILE A 145 0.05 -15.25 -4.62
C ILE A 145 -1.30 -15.41 -3.92
N GLU A 146 -2.30 -14.69 -4.39
CA GLU A 146 -3.71 -14.95 -4.06
C GLU A 146 -4.41 -15.61 -5.25
N ASN A 147 -4.84 -16.86 -5.09
CA ASN A 147 -5.67 -17.54 -6.08
C ASN A 147 -7.09 -16.97 -6.05
N LYS A 148 -7.68 -16.78 -7.23
CA LYS A 148 -9.03 -16.22 -7.42
C LYS A 148 -9.86 -17.17 -8.30
N PRO A 149 -11.21 -17.07 -8.29
CA PRO A 149 -12.05 -17.93 -9.14
C PRO A 149 -11.80 -17.82 -10.65
N TRP A 150 -11.10 -16.77 -11.09
CA TRP A 150 -10.84 -16.45 -12.49
C TRP A 150 -9.36 -16.55 -12.88
N GLY A 151 -8.47 -17.01 -11.98
CA GLY A 151 -7.01 -17.05 -12.18
C GLY A 151 -6.24 -16.71 -10.91
N PHE A 152 -5.23 -15.85 -10.97
CA PHE A 152 -4.46 -15.45 -9.78
C PHE A 152 -3.96 -14.00 -9.81
N GLU A 153 -3.65 -13.49 -8.62
CA GLU A 153 -2.95 -12.23 -8.39
C GLU A 153 -1.60 -12.51 -7.70
N LEU A 154 -0.48 -12.20 -8.36
CA LEU A 154 0.83 -12.13 -7.72
C LEU A 154 1.02 -10.71 -7.16
N TRP A 155 0.92 -10.56 -5.85
CA TRP A 155 1.09 -9.29 -5.15
C TRP A 155 2.58 -8.98 -5.03
N CYS A 156 3.05 -8.06 -5.87
CA CYS A 156 4.45 -7.70 -6.05
C CYS A 156 4.89 -6.63 -5.05
N ALA A 157 4.03 -5.63 -4.79
CA ALA A 157 4.19 -4.65 -3.72
C ALA A 157 2.81 -4.17 -3.22
N SER A 158 2.67 -3.96 -1.92
CA SER A 158 1.45 -3.46 -1.28
C SER A 158 1.74 -3.13 0.18
N PRO A 159 0.85 -2.44 0.90
CA PRO A 159 0.93 -2.31 2.36
C PRO A 159 1.11 -3.65 3.11
N ARG A 160 0.70 -4.78 2.50
CA ARG A 160 0.76 -6.14 3.08
C ARG A 160 2.03 -6.92 2.71
N ASN A 161 2.80 -6.49 1.71
CA ASN A 161 4.02 -7.20 1.30
C ASN A 161 5.15 -6.98 2.32
N TYR A 162 5.93 -8.03 2.57
CA TYR A 162 7.10 -7.97 3.46
C TYR A 162 8.39 -7.68 2.71
N CYS A 163 9.26 -6.89 3.33
CA CYS A 163 10.70 -6.92 3.10
C CYS A 163 11.36 -7.74 4.22
N ALA A 164 12.50 -8.38 3.92
CA ALA A 164 13.29 -9.10 4.92
C ALA A 164 14.70 -8.51 5.01
N PHE A 165 15.19 -8.37 6.23
CA PHE A 165 16.50 -7.80 6.54
C PHE A 165 17.22 -8.68 7.54
N GLU A 166 18.49 -8.98 7.27
CA GLU A 166 19.34 -9.70 8.20
C GLU A 166 20.15 -8.70 9.01
N THR A 167 20.02 -8.73 10.33
CA THR A 167 20.80 -7.90 11.25
C THR A 167 21.31 -8.78 12.37
N SER A 168 22.62 -8.80 12.61
CA SER A 168 23.26 -9.63 13.64
C SER A 168 22.89 -11.12 13.59
N GLY A 169 22.65 -11.67 12.38
CA GLY A 169 22.25 -13.07 12.17
C GLY A 169 20.77 -13.37 12.39
N VAL A 170 19.93 -12.36 12.66
CA VAL A 170 18.47 -12.49 12.79
C VAL A 170 17.79 -11.90 11.56
N VAL A 171 16.96 -12.70 10.89
CA VAL A 171 16.13 -12.23 9.77
C VAL A 171 14.84 -11.62 10.33
N GLN A 172 14.74 -10.31 10.24
CA GLN A 172 13.56 -9.53 10.57
C GLN A 172 12.70 -9.32 9.32
N LYS A 173 11.38 -9.18 9.50
CA LYS A 173 10.46 -8.84 8.42
C LYS A 173 9.60 -7.65 8.83
N PHE A 174 9.41 -6.73 7.90
CA PHE A 174 8.55 -5.56 8.04
C PHE A 174 7.65 -5.47 6.82
N THR A 175 6.39 -5.10 6.98
CA THR A 175 5.55 -4.77 5.82
C THR A 175 5.97 -3.43 5.21
N LEU A 176 5.57 -3.16 3.97
CA LEU A 176 5.80 -1.84 3.36
C LEU A 176 5.08 -0.72 4.11
N ASP A 177 3.93 -1.01 4.73
CA ASP A 177 3.19 -0.04 5.56
C ASP A 177 3.94 0.23 6.88
N GLU A 178 4.51 -0.80 7.51
CA GLU A 178 5.35 -0.63 8.70
C GLU A 178 6.61 0.19 8.42
N LEU A 179 7.31 -0.09 7.31
CA LEU A 179 8.47 0.72 6.90
C LEU A 179 8.07 2.16 6.59
N THR A 180 6.91 2.37 5.96
CA THR A 180 6.40 3.72 5.67
C THR A 180 6.05 4.47 6.94
N CYS A 181 5.41 3.81 7.91
CA CYS A 181 5.07 4.41 9.21
C CYS A 181 6.32 4.73 10.05
N LEU A 182 7.34 3.87 10.03
CA LEU A 182 8.58 4.07 10.78
C LEU A 182 9.50 5.12 10.15
N PHE A 183 9.53 5.22 8.81
CA PHE A 183 10.50 6.05 8.07
C PHE A 183 9.86 6.81 6.90
N PRO A 184 8.77 7.58 7.13
CA PRO A 184 7.96 8.17 6.06
C PRO A 184 8.77 9.10 5.16
N GLU A 185 9.64 9.94 5.73
CA GLU A 185 10.43 10.89 4.94
C GLU A 185 11.52 10.20 4.10
N LYS A 186 12.16 9.14 4.62
CA LYS A 186 13.16 8.36 3.87
C LYS A 186 12.53 7.53 2.75
N LEU A 187 11.38 6.88 3.02
CA LEU A 187 10.67 6.11 1.98
C LEU A 187 10.00 6.99 0.95
N LEU A 188 9.23 7.99 1.39
CA LEU A 188 8.27 8.70 0.53
C LEU A 188 8.77 10.06 0.03
N GLY A 189 9.78 10.65 0.67
CA GLY A 189 10.26 12.00 0.37
C GLY A 189 9.24 13.05 0.77
N ASP A 190 8.85 13.90 -0.19
CA ASP A 190 7.90 15.00 0.04
C ASP A 190 6.45 14.56 0.24
N VAL A 191 6.11 13.29 -0.07
CA VAL A 191 4.73 12.80 0.06
C VAL A 191 4.36 12.63 1.54
N LYS A 192 3.47 13.49 2.03
CA LYS A 192 3.01 13.48 3.43
C LYS A 192 1.85 12.49 3.64
N THR A 193 2.18 11.22 3.88
CA THR A 193 1.28 10.17 4.37
C THR A 193 2.07 9.21 5.28
N GLU A 194 1.38 8.52 6.19
CA GLU A 194 1.95 7.48 7.05
C GLU A 194 1.70 6.06 6.51
N LYS A 195 0.96 5.94 5.39
CA LYS A 195 0.63 4.66 4.72
C LYS A 195 1.38 4.48 3.41
N PHE A 196 1.75 3.24 3.09
CA PHE A 196 2.36 2.91 1.81
C PHE A 196 1.42 3.26 0.64
N PRO A 197 1.84 4.04 -0.38
CA PRO A 197 0.91 4.71 -1.28
C PRO A 197 0.41 3.87 -2.47
N LEU A 198 1.03 2.72 -2.77
CA LEU A 198 0.77 1.95 -4.00
C LEU A 198 0.41 0.49 -3.72
N ILE A 199 -0.32 -0.11 -4.65
CA ILE A 199 -0.42 -1.57 -4.82
C ILE A 199 0.09 -1.90 -6.23
N VAL A 200 0.86 -2.97 -6.34
CA VAL A 200 1.46 -3.47 -7.58
C VAL A 200 1.26 -4.97 -7.64
N LYS A 201 0.70 -5.45 -8.75
CA LYS A 201 0.41 -6.88 -8.96
C LYS A 201 0.79 -7.32 -10.35
N ILE A 202 1.03 -8.61 -10.52
CA ILE A 202 0.88 -9.29 -11.81
C ILE A 202 -0.38 -10.13 -11.73
N ILE A 203 -1.39 -9.76 -12.51
CA ILE A 203 -2.69 -10.44 -12.56
C ILE A 203 -2.70 -11.36 -13.77
N LYS A 204 -3.05 -12.63 -13.57
CA LYS A 204 -3.34 -13.59 -14.65
C LYS A 204 -4.84 -13.87 -14.65
N ALA A 205 -5.51 -13.47 -15.72
CA ALA A 205 -6.89 -13.79 -16.02
C ALA A 205 -6.94 -15.06 -16.90
N ASP A 206 -7.55 -16.12 -16.38
CA ASP A 206 -7.95 -17.32 -17.11
C ASP A 206 -9.42 -17.22 -17.53
N GLU A 207 -10.26 -16.60 -16.68
CA GLU A 207 -11.61 -16.16 -17.01
C GLU A 207 -11.73 -14.63 -16.93
N ASN A 208 -12.88 -14.07 -17.35
CA ASN A 208 -13.16 -12.65 -17.17
C ASN A 208 -13.21 -12.29 -15.67
N LEU A 209 -12.52 -11.21 -15.29
CA LEU A 209 -12.70 -10.58 -13.99
C LEU A 209 -14.11 -9.97 -13.89
N SER A 210 -14.55 -9.73 -12.66
CA SER A 210 -15.81 -9.06 -12.39
C SER A 210 -15.88 -7.68 -13.05
N VAL A 211 -17.05 -7.30 -13.55
CA VAL A 211 -17.31 -5.90 -13.92
C VAL A 211 -17.39 -5.08 -12.63
N GLN A 212 -16.59 -4.03 -12.54
CA GLN A 212 -16.40 -3.27 -11.31
C GLN A 212 -16.14 -1.79 -11.58
N VAL A 213 -16.19 -0.99 -10.52
CA VAL A 213 -15.85 0.43 -10.52
C VAL A 213 -15.21 0.82 -9.18
N HIS A 214 -14.39 1.86 -9.18
CA HIS A 214 -13.64 2.30 -8.01
C HIS A 214 -14.05 3.69 -7.51
N PRO A 215 -13.98 3.94 -6.18
CA PRO A 215 -14.20 5.25 -5.61
C PRO A 215 -13.05 6.21 -5.92
N ASP A 216 -13.38 7.49 -5.95
CA ASP A 216 -12.38 8.54 -5.77
C ASP A 216 -12.01 8.70 -4.29
N ASP A 217 -11.02 9.55 -4.07
CA ASP A 217 -10.50 9.94 -2.75
C ASP A 217 -11.57 10.48 -1.78
N ALA A 218 -12.59 11.18 -2.30
CA ALA A 218 -13.64 11.76 -1.47
C ALA A 218 -14.63 10.69 -0.99
N TYR A 219 -15.04 9.79 -1.88
CA TYR A 219 -15.91 8.68 -1.52
C TYR A 219 -15.20 7.67 -0.62
N ALA A 220 -13.94 7.34 -0.91
CA ALA A 220 -13.11 6.45 -0.09
C ALA A 220 -12.98 6.96 1.37
N ARG A 221 -12.69 8.26 1.55
CA ARG A 221 -12.67 8.89 2.89
C ARG A 221 -14.01 8.82 3.62
N SER A 222 -15.14 8.84 2.91
CA SER A 222 -16.47 8.66 3.52
C SER A 222 -16.71 7.24 4.05
N LEU A 223 -15.94 6.25 3.59
CA LEU A 223 -15.94 4.86 4.08
C LEU A 223 -14.85 4.57 5.12
N GLY A 224 -13.96 5.54 5.39
CA GLY A 224 -12.81 5.39 6.30
C GLY A 224 -11.49 5.00 5.63
N ASP A 225 -11.45 4.90 4.30
CA ASP A 225 -10.22 4.69 3.53
C ASP A 225 -9.42 5.99 3.36
N VAL A 226 -8.11 5.88 3.17
CA VAL A 226 -7.21 7.04 2.95
C VAL A 226 -7.17 7.44 1.48
N PHE A 227 -7.18 6.45 0.59
CA PHE A 227 -7.03 6.61 -0.87
C PHE A 227 -8.28 6.09 -1.59
N GLY A 228 -8.71 6.82 -2.63
CA GLY A 228 -9.48 6.24 -3.72
C GLY A 228 -8.63 5.28 -4.55
N LYS A 229 -9.23 4.63 -5.56
CA LYS A 229 -8.50 3.73 -6.46
C LYS A 229 -8.42 4.31 -7.87
N GLU A 230 -7.25 4.80 -8.22
CA GLU A 230 -6.78 4.99 -9.58
C GLU A 230 -5.93 3.77 -9.95
N GLU A 231 -6.11 3.20 -11.14
CA GLU A 231 -5.34 2.04 -11.60
C GLU A 231 -4.74 2.24 -12.99
N ALA A 232 -3.76 1.41 -13.32
CA ALA A 232 -3.22 1.25 -14.66
C ALA A 232 -2.84 -0.21 -14.91
N TRP A 233 -3.06 -0.67 -16.14
CA TRP A 233 -2.67 -1.99 -16.59
C TRP A 233 -1.65 -1.90 -17.73
N HIS A 234 -0.57 -2.69 -17.65
CA HIS A 234 0.36 -2.90 -18.76
C HIS A 234 0.35 -4.39 -19.15
N VAL A 235 0.08 -4.68 -20.42
CA VAL A 235 -0.17 -6.06 -20.90
C VAL A 235 1.14 -6.81 -21.10
N LEU A 236 1.34 -7.88 -20.33
CA LEU A 236 2.53 -8.74 -20.38
C LEU A 236 2.33 -9.92 -21.34
N GLU A 237 1.17 -10.57 -21.29
CA GLU A 237 0.84 -11.73 -22.12
C GLU A 237 -0.64 -11.68 -22.50
N ARG A 238 -1.02 -12.24 -23.67
CA ARG A 238 -2.41 -12.28 -24.12
C ARG A 238 -2.74 -13.46 -25.04
N SER A 239 -3.95 -14.01 -24.91
CA SER A 239 -4.54 -14.96 -25.85
C SER A 239 -5.08 -14.25 -27.11
N LYS A 240 -5.32 -14.97 -28.21
CA LYS A 240 -5.66 -14.36 -29.51
C LYS A 240 -6.91 -13.45 -29.48
N GLU A 241 -7.88 -13.76 -28.63
CA GLU A 241 -9.18 -13.08 -28.57
C GLU A 241 -9.34 -12.22 -27.30
N ALA A 242 -8.25 -12.01 -26.56
CA ALA A 242 -8.27 -11.38 -25.26
C ALA A 242 -8.60 -9.88 -25.36
N LYS A 243 -9.53 -9.42 -24.52
CA LYS A 243 -10.08 -8.06 -24.55
C LYS A 243 -10.03 -7.37 -23.20
N ILE A 244 -9.79 -6.07 -23.23
CA ILE A 244 -9.87 -5.16 -22.09
C ILE A 244 -11.14 -4.34 -22.23
N TYR A 245 -11.97 -4.30 -21.18
CA TYR A 245 -13.24 -3.60 -21.17
C TYR A 245 -13.14 -2.33 -20.31
N LEU A 246 -13.28 -1.14 -20.90
CA LEU A 246 -13.08 0.15 -20.21
C LEU A 246 -14.10 1.21 -20.66
N GLY A 247 -14.83 1.79 -19.70
CA GLY A 247 -15.81 2.84 -19.95
C GLY A 247 -17.01 2.38 -20.78
N PHE A 248 -18.07 3.20 -20.80
CA PHE A 248 -19.26 2.87 -21.59
C PHE A 248 -19.00 3.11 -23.09
N LYS A 249 -19.55 2.22 -23.93
CA LYS A 249 -19.45 2.33 -25.40
C LYS A 249 -20.39 3.39 -25.97
N ASN A 250 -21.55 3.53 -25.35
CA ASN A 250 -22.63 4.43 -25.71
C ASN A 250 -23.05 5.22 -24.46
N PHE A 251 -23.82 6.31 -24.66
CA PHE A 251 -24.44 7.05 -23.58
C PHE A 251 -25.06 6.15 -22.50
N MET A 252 -24.72 6.41 -21.24
CA MET A 252 -25.23 5.65 -20.09
C MET A 252 -25.66 6.60 -18.98
N ASN A 253 -26.87 6.40 -18.47
CA ASN A 253 -27.42 7.10 -17.31
C ASN A 253 -27.83 6.11 -16.22
N ALA A 254 -28.24 6.62 -15.06
CA ALA A 254 -28.62 5.81 -13.90
C ALA A 254 -29.85 4.90 -14.12
N GLU A 255 -30.71 5.18 -15.10
CA GLU A 255 -31.89 4.35 -15.41
C GLU A 255 -31.49 3.17 -16.30
N ASN A 256 -30.84 3.46 -17.44
CA ASN A 256 -30.34 2.44 -18.36
C ASN A 256 -29.32 1.52 -17.69
N PHE A 257 -28.52 2.04 -16.75
CA PHE A 257 -27.61 1.22 -15.95
C PHE A 257 -28.36 0.24 -15.05
N LYS A 258 -29.45 0.65 -14.38
CA LYS A 258 -30.29 -0.26 -13.57
C LYS A 258 -30.93 -1.34 -14.43
N GLU A 259 -31.31 -1.02 -15.68
CA GLU A 259 -31.82 -2.02 -16.62
C GLU A 259 -30.74 -2.99 -17.11
N ALA A 260 -29.52 -2.50 -17.40
CA ALA A 260 -28.37 -3.36 -17.69
C ALA A 260 -28.05 -4.31 -16.52
N VAL A 261 -28.16 -3.82 -15.27
CA VAL A 261 -28.02 -4.64 -14.05
C VAL A 261 -29.04 -5.77 -13.98
N LYS A 262 -30.31 -5.52 -14.33
CA LYS A 262 -31.35 -6.56 -14.34
C LYS A 262 -31.17 -7.60 -15.45
N ARG A 263 -30.47 -7.25 -16.54
CA ARG A 263 -30.28 -8.11 -17.72
C ARG A 263 -28.95 -8.89 -17.71
N GLU A 264 -28.02 -8.51 -16.85
CA GLU A 264 -26.65 -9.04 -16.79
C GLU A 264 -25.76 -8.79 -18.04
N GLU A 265 -26.24 -7.99 -19.01
CA GLU A 265 -25.62 -7.72 -20.32
C GLU A 265 -24.46 -6.68 -20.26
N PHE A 266 -23.65 -6.69 -19.20
CA PHE A 266 -22.72 -5.59 -18.91
C PHE A 266 -21.55 -5.43 -19.89
N LEU A 267 -20.90 -6.51 -20.31
CA LEU A 267 -19.73 -6.41 -21.19
C LEU A 267 -20.08 -5.78 -22.56
N SER A 268 -21.30 -6.00 -23.04
CA SER A 268 -21.86 -5.36 -24.24
C SER A 268 -22.07 -3.85 -24.11
N CYS A 269 -22.20 -3.33 -22.89
CA CYS A 269 -22.31 -1.89 -22.63
C CYS A 269 -20.94 -1.17 -22.61
N LEU A 270 -19.83 -1.92 -22.54
CA LEU A 270 -18.48 -1.36 -22.41
C LEU A 270 -17.74 -1.27 -23.75
N ASN A 271 -16.77 -0.35 -23.87
CA ASN A 271 -15.81 -0.43 -24.97
C ASN A 271 -14.93 -1.67 -24.76
N ALA A 272 -14.76 -2.48 -25.80
CA ALA A 272 -13.93 -3.67 -25.77
C ALA A 272 -12.72 -3.46 -26.69
N PHE A 273 -11.54 -3.35 -26.10
CA PHE A 273 -10.27 -3.16 -26.79
C PHE A 273 -9.57 -4.50 -26.96
N GLU A 274 -9.07 -4.81 -28.16
CA GLU A 274 -8.14 -5.94 -28.35
C GLU A 274 -6.84 -5.65 -27.61
N ALA A 275 -6.39 -6.59 -26.78
CA ALA A 275 -5.19 -6.42 -25.97
C ALA A 275 -3.94 -6.90 -26.73
N HIS A 276 -2.91 -6.06 -26.82
CA HIS A 276 -1.61 -6.42 -27.39
C HIS A 276 -0.54 -6.37 -26.30
N VAL A 277 0.46 -7.25 -26.36
CA VAL A 277 1.61 -7.20 -25.44
C VAL A 277 2.32 -5.85 -25.59
N GLY A 278 2.63 -5.21 -24.47
CA GLY A 278 3.15 -3.86 -24.41
C GLY A 278 2.08 -2.77 -24.29
N ASP A 279 0.80 -3.03 -24.57
CA ASP A 279 -0.23 -2.00 -24.40
C ASP A 279 -0.33 -1.52 -22.94
N SER A 280 -0.62 -0.24 -22.75
CA SER A 280 -0.88 0.36 -21.43
C SER A 280 -2.25 1.03 -21.41
N TYR A 281 -2.95 0.91 -20.28
CA TYR A 281 -4.28 1.47 -20.08
C TYR A 281 -4.37 2.21 -18.75
N HIS A 282 -5.08 3.33 -18.72
CA HIS A 282 -5.41 4.11 -17.53
C HIS A 282 -6.84 3.80 -17.09
N ILE A 283 -7.05 3.62 -15.79
CA ILE A 283 -8.36 3.43 -15.18
C ILE A 283 -8.51 4.44 -14.03
N PRO A 284 -8.92 5.69 -14.34
CA PRO A 284 -9.30 6.66 -13.32
C PRO A 284 -10.47 6.19 -12.45
N ALA A 285 -10.56 6.73 -11.23
CA ALA A 285 -11.70 6.51 -10.34
C ALA A 285 -13.04 6.83 -11.04
N GLY A 286 -14.05 6.00 -10.77
CA GLY A 286 -15.38 6.07 -11.39
C GLY A 286 -15.49 5.49 -12.80
N VAL A 287 -14.40 5.05 -13.44
CA VAL A 287 -14.47 4.30 -14.70
C VAL A 287 -14.91 2.86 -14.44
N ILE A 288 -16.02 2.45 -15.07
CA ILE A 288 -16.43 1.05 -15.11
C ILE A 288 -15.51 0.22 -16.01
N HIS A 289 -15.11 -0.95 -15.55
CA HIS A 289 -14.15 -1.78 -16.28
C HIS A 289 -14.26 -3.27 -15.95
N ALA A 290 -13.63 -4.11 -16.78
CA ALA A 290 -13.31 -5.50 -16.53
C ALA A 290 -12.07 -5.93 -17.31
N LEU A 291 -11.20 -6.73 -16.69
CA LEU A 291 -10.13 -7.43 -17.38
C LEU A 291 -10.68 -8.73 -17.97
N GLY A 292 -10.53 -8.92 -19.29
CA GLY A 292 -11.02 -10.12 -19.97
C GLY A 292 -10.14 -11.35 -19.79
N ALA A 293 -10.74 -12.51 -20.08
CA ALA A 293 -10.09 -13.81 -20.04
C ALA A 293 -8.85 -13.88 -20.95
N GLY A 294 -7.84 -14.64 -20.51
CA GLY A 294 -6.63 -14.92 -21.29
C GLY A 294 -5.63 -13.77 -21.35
N ILE A 295 -5.67 -12.82 -20.41
CA ILE A 295 -4.69 -11.72 -20.31
C ILE A 295 -3.81 -11.92 -19.06
N LYS A 296 -2.54 -11.53 -19.16
CA LYS A 296 -1.69 -11.24 -18.01
C LYS A 296 -1.29 -9.78 -18.03
N VAL A 297 -1.56 -9.05 -16.96
CA VAL A 297 -1.19 -7.63 -16.82
C VAL A 297 -0.29 -7.39 -15.63
N TYR A 298 0.58 -6.39 -15.73
CA TYR A 298 1.13 -5.68 -14.60
C TYR A 298 0.14 -4.58 -14.21
N GLU A 299 -0.47 -4.72 -13.04
CA GLU A 299 -1.37 -3.73 -12.45
C GLU A 299 -0.61 -2.85 -11.47
N VAL A 300 -0.83 -1.55 -11.55
CA VAL A 300 -0.46 -0.59 -10.51
C VAL A 300 -1.72 0.18 -10.12
N SER A 301 -1.95 0.34 -8.82
CA SER A 301 -2.98 1.24 -8.31
C SER A 301 -2.45 2.07 -7.14
N THR A 302 -3.20 3.12 -6.78
CA THR A 302 -3.11 3.68 -5.42
C THR A 302 -3.48 2.60 -4.39
N ALA A 303 -3.01 2.75 -3.15
CA ALA A 303 -3.18 1.75 -2.07
C ALA A 303 -4.60 1.71 -1.48
N SER A 304 -5.59 1.46 -2.32
CA SER A 304 -6.99 1.23 -1.97
C SER A 304 -7.41 -0.14 -2.47
N GLU A 305 -7.98 -0.98 -1.61
CA GLU A 305 -8.58 -2.26 -2.05
C GLU A 305 -10.07 -2.11 -2.39
N SER A 306 -10.66 -0.93 -2.15
CA SER A 306 -12.09 -0.63 -2.37
C SER A 306 -12.54 -0.83 -3.82
N THR A 307 -13.34 -1.89 -4.03
CA THR A 307 -13.72 -2.42 -5.34
C THR A 307 -15.21 -2.70 -5.38
N PHE A 308 -15.99 -1.83 -6.02
CA PHE A 308 -17.45 -2.00 -6.09
C PHE A 308 -17.83 -2.88 -7.26
N ARG A 309 -18.05 -4.15 -6.96
CA ARG A 309 -18.45 -5.17 -7.93
C ARG A 309 -19.87 -4.97 -8.42
N ILE A 310 -20.04 -4.95 -9.73
CA ILE A 310 -21.32 -4.75 -10.40
C ILE A 310 -21.83 -6.09 -10.95
N TYR A 311 -20.96 -6.90 -11.55
CA TYR A 311 -21.30 -8.21 -12.11
C TYR A 311 -20.18 -9.23 -11.95
N ASP A 312 -20.54 -10.51 -11.79
CA ASP A 312 -19.58 -11.60 -11.54
C ASP A 312 -19.99 -12.97 -12.08
N TYR A 313 -20.79 -13.02 -13.16
CA TYR A 313 -21.08 -14.26 -13.89
C TYR A 313 -21.62 -15.41 -13.00
N GLY A 314 -22.44 -15.07 -12.00
CA GLY A 314 -23.04 -16.05 -11.09
C GLY A 314 -22.13 -16.67 -10.02
N ARG A 315 -20.87 -16.24 -9.88
CA ARG A 315 -19.88 -16.83 -8.94
C ARG A 315 -20.15 -16.61 -7.43
N GLY A 316 -21.30 -16.05 -7.05
CA GLY A 316 -21.73 -15.91 -5.66
C GLY A 316 -20.96 -14.91 -4.79
N ARG A 317 -20.03 -14.13 -5.34
CA ARG A 317 -19.35 -13.06 -4.59
C ARG A 317 -20.25 -11.81 -4.46
N GLU A 318 -20.03 -11.04 -3.40
CA GLU A 318 -20.81 -9.83 -3.11
C GLU A 318 -20.76 -8.79 -4.26
N LEU A 319 -21.95 -8.20 -4.52
CA LEU A 319 -22.18 -7.11 -5.46
C LEU A 319 -22.52 -5.82 -4.69
N HIS A 320 -21.89 -4.72 -5.07
CA HIS A 320 -21.87 -3.45 -4.34
C HIS A 320 -22.65 -2.38 -5.10
N LEU A 321 -23.85 -2.75 -5.60
CA LEU A 321 -24.59 -1.96 -6.59
C LEU A 321 -24.95 -0.54 -6.12
N LYS A 322 -25.12 -0.33 -4.81
CA LYS A 322 -25.41 0.99 -4.23
C LYS A 322 -24.21 1.93 -4.30
N ASP A 323 -23.03 1.44 -3.96
CA ASP A 323 -21.78 2.22 -3.97
C ASP A 323 -21.27 2.39 -5.40
N ALA A 324 -21.37 1.36 -6.23
CA ALA A 324 -21.07 1.46 -7.66
C ALA A 324 -21.90 2.56 -8.35
N MET A 325 -23.21 2.64 -8.08
CA MET A 325 -24.11 3.69 -8.58
C MET A 325 -23.73 5.10 -8.11
N ARG A 326 -23.02 5.24 -6.98
CA ARG A 326 -22.61 6.53 -6.42
C ARG A 326 -21.28 7.04 -6.97
N VAL A 327 -20.39 6.15 -7.38
CA VAL A 327 -19.05 6.53 -7.88
C VAL A 327 -18.88 6.36 -9.39
N VAL A 328 -19.73 5.58 -10.06
CA VAL A 328 -19.65 5.41 -11.51
C VAL A 328 -19.89 6.74 -12.22
N ARG A 329 -18.95 7.09 -13.10
CA ARG A 329 -19.08 8.26 -13.98
C ARG A 329 -20.03 7.89 -15.12
N PHE A 330 -21.25 8.38 -15.02
CA PHE A 330 -22.20 8.38 -16.14
C PHE A 330 -21.71 9.31 -17.23
N ASP A 331 -22.02 8.94 -18.47
CA ASP A 331 -21.26 9.38 -19.62
C ASP A 331 -22.17 9.95 -20.71
N GLY A 332 -21.93 11.22 -21.05
CA GLY A 332 -22.60 11.95 -22.11
C GLY A 332 -22.07 11.65 -23.51
N GLU A 333 -20.78 11.35 -23.65
CA GLU A 333 -20.04 11.51 -24.92
C GLU A 333 -19.07 10.36 -25.29
N GLY A 334 -18.92 9.32 -24.47
CA GLY A 334 -18.09 8.14 -24.75
C GLY A 334 -16.75 8.12 -24.04
N TYR A 335 -16.75 8.40 -22.73
CA TYR A 335 -15.59 8.29 -21.83
C TYR A 335 -15.07 6.84 -21.79
N GLY A 336 -13.87 6.64 -22.30
CA GLY A 336 -13.28 5.34 -22.61
C GLY A 336 -12.36 5.41 -23.82
N ARG A 337 -12.73 6.23 -24.80
CA ARG A 337 -11.80 6.71 -25.84
C ARG A 337 -10.71 7.55 -25.17
N GLY A 338 -9.44 7.20 -25.41
CA GLY A 338 -8.28 7.85 -24.78
C GLY A 338 -7.71 7.14 -23.53
N LEU A 339 -8.38 6.11 -23.00
CA LEU A 339 -7.86 5.34 -21.86
C LEU A 339 -6.78 4.31 -22.24
N LYS A 340 -6.59 4.01 -23.53
CA LYS A 340 -5.40 3.32 -24.04
C LYS A 340 -4.30 4.34 -24.27
N MET A 341 -3.17 4.18 -23.58
CA MET A 341 -2.09 5.16 -23.52
C MET A 341 -1.14 5.04 -24.72
N VAL A 342 -0.67 6.19 -25.20
CA VAL A 342 0.46 6.28 -26.14
C VAL A 342 1.72 6.54 -25.33
N HIS A 343 2.74 5.68 -25.49
CA HIS A 343 3.99 5.82 -24.75
C HIS A 343 4.86 6.95 -25.31
N LYS A 344 5.58 7.63 -24.42
CA LYS A 344 6.52 8.71 -24.77
C LYS A 344 7.94 8.32 -24.39
N LEU A 345 8.85 8.27 -25.36
CA LEU A 345 10.28 8.14 -25.08
C LEU A 345 10.78 9.37 -24.30
N LEU A 346 11.41 9.13 -23.15
CA LEU A 346 11.98 10.17 -22.27
C LEU A 346 13.50 10.28 -22.40
N ARG A 347 14.20 9.14 -22.48
CA ARG A 347 15.66 9.05 -22.57
C ARG A 347 16.05 7.86 -23.45
N LYS A 348 17.08 8.02 -24.26
CA LYS A 348 17.69 6.97 -25.07
C LYS A 348 19.20 7.19 -25.14
N GLU A 349 19.95 6.13 -24.89
CA GLU A 349 21.41 6.07 -24.95
C GLU A 349 21.84 4.65 -25.35
N GLU A 350 23.15 4.38 -25.41
CA GLU A 350 23.65 3.05 -25.77
C GLU A 350 23.22 2.02 -24.72
N GLY A 351 22.51 0.98 -25.15
CA GLY A 351 22.01 -0.07 -24.24
C GLY A 351 20.88 0.36 -23.30
N TYR A 352 20.24 1.53 -23.47
CA TYR A 352 19.13 1.94 -22.60
C TYR A 352 18.07 2.80 -23.28
N GLU A 353 16.80 2.48 -23.04
CA GLU A 353 15.64 3.31 -23.40
C GLU A 353 14.65 3.43 -22.22
N GLU A 354 14.17 4.64 -21.96
CA GLU A 354 13.18 4.94 -20.92
C GLU A 354 11.92 5.53 -21.54
N TYR A 355 10.79 4.87 -21.32
CA TYR A 355 9.48 5.29 -21.80
C TYR A 355 8.55 5.65 -20.64
N GLN A 356 7.84 6.77 -20.76
CA GLN A 356 6.65 7.05 -19.97
C GLN A 356 5.49 6.25 -20.57
N LEU A 357 4.94 5.31 -19.79
CA LEU A 357 3.76 4.52 -20.15
C LEU A 357 2.47 5.24 -19.76
N LEU A 358 2.50 5.93 -18.61
CA LEU A 358 1.37 6.61 -17.97
C LEU A 358 1.89 7.75 -17.10
N LYS A 359 1.15 8.86 -17.00
CA LYS A 359 1.25 9.78 -15.87
C LYS A 359 -0.15 10.08 -15.35
N GLY A 360 -0.51 9.44 -14.23
CA GLY A 360 -1.77 9.65 -13.52
C GLY A 360 -1.66 10.69 -12.41
N SER A 361 -2.69 10.78 -11.56
CA SER A 361 -2.70 11.67 -10.40
C SER A 361 -1.93 11.09 -9.21
N GLY A 362 -2.12 9.81 -8.90
CA GLY A 362 -1.45 9.14 -7.78
C GLY A 362 -0.07 8.57 -8.12
N PHE A 363 0.19 8.25 -9.39
CA PHE A 363 1.47 7.66 -9.82
C PHE A 363 1.80 7.89 -11.30
N GLU A 364 3.08 7.75 -11.61
CA GLU A 364 3.62 7.67 -12.97
C GLU A 364 4.10 6.22 -13.23
N LEU A 365 3.90 5.71 -14.44
CA LEU A 365 4.39 4.40 -14.86
C LEU A 365 5.43 4.57 -15.96
N ARG A 366 6.61 3.96 -15.79
CA ARG A 366 7.67 3.92 -16.81
C ARG A 366 8.06 2.50 -17.17
N LEU A 367 8.63 2.34 -18.37
CA LEU A 367 9.32 1.14 -18.82
C LEU A 367 10.78 1.49 -19.07
N LEU A 368 11.69 0.75 -18.44
CA LEU A 368 13.12 0.80 -18.71
C LEU A 368 13.48 -0.44 -19.51
N LYS A 369 14.02 -0.25 -20.71
CA LYS A 369 14.65 -1.32 -21.50
C LYS A 369 16.16 -1.20 -21.29
N VAL A 370 16.81 -2.28 -20.86
CA VAL A 370 18.22 -2.33 -20.49
C VAL A 370 18.90 -3.42 -21.30
N GLN A 371 19.99 -3.08 -21.98
CA GLN A 371 20.85 -3.96 -22.79
C GLN A 371 22.30 -3.47 -22.68
N GLY A 372 22.81 -3.36 -21.45
CA GLY A 372 24.05 -2.65 -21.14
C GLY A 372 24.13 -2.26 -19.67
N GLU A 373 24.64 -1.06 -19.40
CA GLU A 373 24.72 -0.45 -18.06
C GLU A 373 24.21 1.00 -18.13
N VAL A 374 23.42 1.40 -17.13
CA VAL A 374 22.82 2.74 -17.03
C VAL A 374 22.85 3.23 -15.57
N LYS A 375 23.08 4.53 -15.39
CA LYS A 375 22.78 5.21 -14.11
C LYS A 375 21.36 5.78 -14.12
N VAL A 376 20.55 5.35 -13.17
CA VAL A 376 19.16 5.80 -12.96
C VAL A 376 19.11 6.76 -11.78
N TYR A 377 18.49 7.93 -11.98
CA TYR A 377 18.24 8.92 -10.94
C TYR A 377 16.80 8.83 -10.46
N THR A 378 16.60 8.81 -9.14
CA THR A 378 15.26 8.65 -8.53
C THR A 378 14.49 9.95 -8.45
N ALA A 379 15.21 11.08 -8.36
CA ALA A 379 14.69 12.42 -8.13
C ALA A 379 13.89 12.56 -6.81
N GLY A 380 14.34 11.90 -5.74
CA GLY A 380 13.75 12.03 -4.40
C GLY A 380 12.37 11.39 -4.26
N LYS A 381 12.03 10.41 -5.10
CA LYS A 381 10.71 9.77 -5.14
C LYS A 381 10.78 8.28 -4.87
N LEU A 382 9.83 7.79 -4.08
CA LEU A 382 9.54 6.35 -3.94
C LEU A 382 9.29 5.71 -5.31
N ARG A 383 9.98 4.59 -5.58
CA ARG A 383 9.73 3.76 -6.77
C ARG A 383 9.54 2.30 -6.41
N VAL A 384 8.65 1.62 -7.12
CA VAL A 384 8.56 0.14 -7.15
C VAL A 384 9.01 -0.30 -8.53
N LEU A 385 10.07 -1.12 -8.60
CA LEU A 385 10.65 -1.64 -9.82
C LEU A 385 10.36 -3.14 -9.91
N THR A 386 9.76 -3.58 -11.01
CA THR A 386 9.53 -5.01 -11.29
C THR A 386 10.16 -5.38 -12.61
N CYS A 387 11.07 -6.36 -12.61
CA CYS A 387 11.58 -6.94 -13.85
C CYS A 387 10.46 -7.76 -14.50
N VAL A 388 10.00 -7.37 -15.70
CA VAL A 388 8.91 -8.05 -16.42
C VAL A 388 9.41 -8.93 -17.57
N HIS A 389 10.66 -8.72 -18.00
CA HIS A 389 11.34 -9.57 -18.98
C HIS A 389 12.85 -9.60 -18.71
N GLY A 390 13.50 -10.74 -19.01
CA GLY A 390 14.95 -10.88 -18.91
C GLY A 390 15.47 -10.88 -17.47
N ARG A 391 16.65 -10.27 -17.27
CA ARG A 391 17.31 -10.09 -15.98
C ARG A 391 18.12 -8.80 -15.95
N VAL A 392 17.98 -8.05 -14.86
CA VAL A 392 18.87 -6.92 -14.54
C VAL A 392 19.52 -7.11 -13.17
N THR A 393 20.60 -6.37 -12.91
CA THR A 393 21.24 -6.23 -11.60
C THR A 393 21.28 -4.75 -11.24
N LEU A 394 20.86 -4.41 -10.02
CA LEU A 394 20.92 -3.06 -9.46
C LEU A 394 22.08 -2.98 -8.47
N VAL A 395 22.88 -1.91 -8.57
CA VAL A 395 24.00 -1.63 -7.66
C VAL A 395 23.79 -0.24 -7.04
N SER A 396 23.74 -0.19 -5.70
CA SER A 396 23.68 1.05 -4.92
C SER A 396 24.90 1.17 -4.02
N LYS A 397 25.50 2.35 -3.95
CA LYS A 397 26.73 2.64 -3.17
C LYS A 397 26.38 3.63 -2.07
N LEU A 398 26.40 3.17 -0.82
CA LEU A 398 26.11 3.97 0.36
C LEU A 398 27.36 4.03 1.25
N HIS A 399 28.00 5.20 1.29
CA HIS A 399 29.26 5.43 2.01
C HIS A 399 30.35 4.41 1.58
N THR A 400 30.70 3.46 2.45
CA THR A 400 31.66 2.37 2.15
C THR A 400 31.00 1.07 1.70
N ASN A 401 29.68 0.95 1.84
CA ASN A 401 28.95 -0.28 1.52
C ASN A 401 28.41 -0.23 0.08
N THR A 402 28.46 -1.37 -0.59
CA THR A 402 27.82 -1.57 -1.91
C THR A 402 26.78 -2.67 -1.78
N ALA A 403 25.54 -2.37 -2.15
CA ALA A 403 24.45 -3.32 -2.19
C ALA A 403 24.17 -3.69 -3.66
N GLU A 404 24.12 -4.99 -3.93
CA GLU A 404 23.85 -5.55 -5.26
C GLU A 404 22.60 -6.44 -5.20
N LEU A 405 21.66 -6.22 -6.11
CA LEU A 405 20.42 -7.01 -6.22
C LEU A 405 20.18 -7.46 -7.66
N SER A 406 20.28 -8.76 -7.92
CA SER A 406 19.83 -9.34 -9.20
C SER A 406 18.32 -9.56 -9.18
N LEU A 407 17.66 -9.08 -10.24
CA LEU A 407 16.23 -9.20 -10.50
C LEU A 407 16.02 -10.04 -11.76
N ALA A 408 15.48 -11.25 -11.58
CA ALA A 408 14.90 -12.03 -12.66
C ALA A 408 13.46 -11.56 -12.95
N THR A 409 12.87 -12.04 -14.04
CA THR A 409 11.45 -11.81 -14.33
C THR A 409 10.55 -12.14 -13.12
N THR A 410 9.62 -11.23 -12.79
CA THR A 410 8.78 -11.12 -11.57
C THR A 410 9.45 -10.69 -10.26
N ASP A 411 10.78 -10.59 -10.18
CA ASP A 411 11.41 -9.98 -8.99
C ASP A 411 11.04 -8.49 -8.90
N THR A 412 10.73 -8.07 -7.67
CA THR A 412 10.29 -6.70 -7.37
C THR A 412 11.16 -6.08 -6.27
N VAL A 413 11.52 -4.81 -6.46
CA VAL A 413 12.34 -4.01 -5.54
C VAL A 413 11.66 -2.69 -5.24
N LEU A 414 11.71 -2.29 -3.97
CA LEU A 414 11.43 -0.93 -3.53
C LEU A 414 12.71 -0.09 -3.64
N VAL A 415 12.62 1.10 -4.20
CA VAL A 415 13.66 2.13 -4.10
C VAL A 415 13.09 3.28 -3.27
N PRO A 416 13.51 3.42 -2.00
CA PRO A 416 13.14 4.55 -1.14
C PRO A 416 13.55 5.91 -1.73
N ALA A 417 12.79 6.95 -1.41
CA ALA A 417 13.03 8.31 -1.89
C ALA A 417 14.42 8.86 -1.55
N CYS A 418 15.00 8.49 -0.40
CA CYS A 418 16.34 8.91 -0.01
C CYS A 418 17.48 8.31 -0.88
N VAL A 419 17.23 7.25 -1.65
CA VAL A 419 18.20 6.71 -2.61
C VAL A 419 18.23 7.62 -3.83
N GLU A 420 19.20 8.52 -3.96
CA GLU A 420 19.22 9.51 -5.07
C GLU A 420 19.43 8.88 -6.45
N SER A 421 20.23 7.82 -6.53
CA SER A 421 20.54 7.10 -7.77
C SER A 421 21.06 5.69 -7.52
N PHE A 422 20.97 4.84 -8.54
CA PHE A 422 21.59 3.51 -8.57
C PHE A 422 22.11 3.22 -9.99
N GLU A 423 23.09 2.34 -10.08
CA GLU A 423 23.54 1.73 -11.34
C GLU A 423 22.65 0.51 -11.62
N MET A 424 22.31 0.26 -12.89
CA MET A 424 21.54 -0.90 -13.32
C MET A 424 22.13 -1.46 -14.61
N SER A 425 22.36 -2.76 -14.66
CA SER A 425 22.93 -3.43 -15.82
C SER A 425 22.24 -4.77 -16.15
N GLY A 426 22.43 -5.26 -17.38
CA GLY A 426 21.89 -6.54 -17.84
C GLY A 426 21.16 -6.47 -19.18
N ASP A 427 20.29 -7.44 -19.42
CA ASP A 427 19.42 -7.54 -20.60
C ASP A 427 17.99 -7.87 -20.13
N GLY A 428 17.11 -6.88 -20.19
CA GLY A 428 15.75 -7.02 -19.67
C GLY A 428 14.89 -5.75 -19.72
N GLU A 429 13.63 -5.93 -19.35
CA GLU A 429 12.64 -4.86 -19.26
C GLU A 429 12.13 -4.74 -17.82
N VAL A 430 12.10 -3.51 -17.31
CA VAL A 430 11.70 -3.19 -15.93
C VAL A 430 10.57 -2.17 -15.96
N VAL A 431 9.42 -2.52 -15.40
CA VAL A 431 8.33 -1.56 -15.20
C VAL A 431 8.52 -0.87 -13.85
N VAL A 432 8.37 0.45 -13.83
CA VAL A 432 8.62 1.30 -12.68
C VAL A 432 7.36 2.09 -12.33
N ALA A 433 6.78 1.81 -11.17
CA ALA A 433 5.75 2.65 -10.58
C ALA A 433 6.43 3.72 -9.72
N ILE A 434 6.16 5.00 -10.00
CA ILE A 434 6.72 6.15 -9.28
C ILE A 434 5.58 6.85 -8.55
N SER A 435 5.64 6.92 -7.22
CA SER A 435 4.62 7.63 -6.44
C SER A 435 4.57 9.11 -6.86
N SER A 436 3.37 9.61 -7.11
CA SER A 436 3.09 11.00 -7.48
C SER A 436 1.99 11.64 -6.63
N ILE A 437 1.52 10.94 -5.58
CA ILE A 437 0.52 11.44 -4.63
C ILE A 437 0.99 12.76 -4.04
N THR A 438 0.29 13.85 -4.32
CA THR A 438 0.55 15.18 -3.75
C THR A 438 -0.29 15.40 -2.48
N PRO A 439 0.22 16.16 -1.49
CA PRO A 439 -0.56 16.49 -0.29
C PRO A 439 -1.85 17.26 -0.65
N GLY A 440 -3.01 16.73 -0.27
CA GLY A 440 -4.29 17.46 -0.24
C GLY A 440 -4.89 17.88 -1.59
N GLY A 441 -4.36 17.40 -2.72
CA GLY A 441 -4.83 17.79 -4.05
C GLY A 441 -6.17 17.16 -4.45
N SER A 442 -7.28 17.90 -4.28
CA SER A 442 -8.52 17.57 -4.99
C SER A 442 -8.33 17.85 -6.48
N THR A 443 -8.08 16.83 -7.30
CA THR A 443 -8.09 16.99 -8.75
C THR A 443 -9.53 17.22 -9.22
N SER A 444 -9.83 18.48 -9.55
CA SER A 444 -11.03 18.84 -10.30
C SER A 444 -11.04 18.08 -11.64
N PRO A 445 -12.19 17.54 -12.10
CA PRO A 445 -12.27 16.79 -13.35
C PRO A 445 -12.15 17.66 -14.63
N HIS A 446 -11.55 18.85 -14.55
CA HIS A 446 -11.46 19.84 -15.62
C HIS A 446 -10.04 20.16 -16.10
N ASP A 447 -8.99 19.54 -15.54
CA ASP A 447 -7.58 19.77 -15.91
C ASP A 447 -6.96 18.58 -16.69
N VAL A 448 -7.66 18.07 -17.71
CA VAL A 448 -7.13 17.18 -18.78
C VAL A 448 -7.71 17.58 -20.13
#